data_AF-A0A917XJK2-F1
#
_entry.id   AF-A0A917XJK2-F1
#
_cell.length_a   1.000
_cell.length_b   1.000
_cell.length_c   1.000
_cell.angle_alpha   90.00
_cell.angle_beta   90.00
_cell.angle_gamma   90.00
#
_symmetry.space_group_name_H-M   'P 1'
#
loop_
_entity.id
_entity.type
_entity.pdbx_description
1 polymer ?
#
loop_
_entity_poly.entity_id
_entity_poly.type
_entity_poly.pdbx_seq_one_letter_code
_entity_poly.pdbx_strand_id
1 'polypeptide(L)' 'MEQPQRGIRAAHTDSTITVYQAYSPEIGLPAVREGRFPAVWKRDRMTRVIKPLS' A
#
# COMPACT_ATOMS: atom_id res chain seq x y z
N MET A 1 -18.97 13.08 3.00
CA MET A 1 -18.75 11.85 3.79
C MET A 1 -17.39 11.97 4.45
N GLU A 2 -17.32 11.82 5.76
CA GLU A 2 -16.06 11.89 6.51
C GLU A 2 -15.19 10.68 6.17
N GLN A 3 -13.94 10.90 5.77
CA GLN A 3 -13.04 9.79 5.43
C GLN A 3 -12.56 9.12 6.72
N PRO A 4 -12.65 7.79 6.84
CA PRO A 4 -12.22 7.09 8.04
C PRO A 4 -10.73 7.35 8.29
N GLN A 5 -10.37 7.71 9.51
CA GLN A 5 -9.00 8.07 9.92
C GLN A 5 -7.97 6.95 9.64
N ARG A 6 -8.43 5.69 9.49
CA ARG A 6 -7.61 4.51 9.16
C ARG A 6 -8.07 3.83 7.86
N GLY A 7 -8.51 4.63 6.89
CA GLY A 7 -8.96 4.15 5.58
C GLY A 7 -7.80 3.76 4.67
N ILE A 8 -7.92 2.61 4.00
CA ILE A 8 -7.04 2.21 2.90
C ILE A 8 -7.62 2.79 1.61
N ARG A 9 -6.81 3.51 0.84
CA ARG A 9 -7.22 3.99 -0.49
C ARG A 9 -7.12 2.85 -1.49
N ALA A 10 -8.23 2.56 -2.14
CA ALA A 10 -8.30 1.55 -3.18
C ALA A 10 -9.22 2.00 -4.33
N ALA A 11 -8.93 1.53 -5.54
CA ALA A 11 -9.85 1.53 -6.66
C ALA A 11 -10.30 0.09 -6.89
N HIS A 12 -11.56 -0.13 -7.24
CA HIS A 12 -12.06 -1.47 -7.55
C HIS A 12 -12.82 -1.47 -8.88
N THR A 13 -12.80 -2.62 -9.52
CA THR A 13 -13.70 -2.99 -10.62
C THR A 13 -14.49 -4.23 -10.18
N ASP A 14 -15.34 -4.77 -11.05
CA ASP A 14 -16.08 -5.99 -10.76
C ASP A 14 -15.19 -7.22 -10.53
N SER A 15 -13.94 -7.19 -11.03
CA SER A 15 -13.01 -8.33 -10.96
C SER A 15 -11.69 -8.05 -10.27
N THR A 16 -11.38 -6.78 -9.95
CA THR A 16 -10.08 -6.39 -9.41
C THR A 16 -10.18 -5.33 -8.33
N ILE A 17 -9.22 -5.35 -7.40
CA ILE A 17 -9.02 -4.31 -6.39
C ILE A 17 -7.57 -3.84 -6.48
N THR A 18 -7.37 -2.56 -6.71
CA THR A 18 -6.06 -1.88 -6.70
C THR A 18 -5.93 -1.12 -5.40
N VAL A 19 -4.99 -1.53 -4.55
CA VAL A 19 -4.70 -0.85 -3.29
C VAL A 19 -3.48 0.05 -3.44
N TYR A 20 -3.61 1.31 -3.04
CA TYR A 20 -2.48 2.23 -2.99
C TYR A 20 -1.75 2.06 -1.66
N GLN A 21 -0.66 1.29 -1.69
CA GLN A 21 0.23 1.13 -0.55
C GLN A 21 1.53 1.93 -0.76
N ALA A 22 2.12 2.41 0.33
CA ALA A 22 3.35 3.21 0.33
C ALA A 22 4.63 2.38 0.08
N TYR A 23 4.55 1.29 -0.68
CA TYR A 23 5.69 0.43 -0.99
C TYR A 23 6.04 0.51 -2.47
N SER A 24 7.34 0.51 -2.77
CA SER A 24 7.85 0.41 -4.14
C SER A 24 7.39 -0.91 -4.79
N PRO A 25 7.27 -0.98 -6.13
CA PRO A 25 6.83 -2.19 -6.83
C PRO A 25 7.64 -3.45 -6.49
N GLU A 26 8.94 -3.30 -6.21
CA GLU A 26 9.85 -4.37 -5.79
C GLU A 26 9.48 -5.02 -4.43
N ILE A 27 8.66 -4.33 -3.62
CA ILE A 27 8.12 -4.84 -2.35
C ILE A 27 6.66 -5.26 -2.55
N GLY A 28 5.85 -4.39 -3.17
CA GLY A 28 4.41 -4.60 -3.30
C GLY A 28 4.05 -5.80 -4.18
N LEU A 29 4.70 -5.97 -5.33
CA LEU A 29 4.37 -7.05 -6.26
C LEU A 29 4.71 -8.44 -5.72
N PRO A 30 5.91 -8.69 -5.15
CA PRO A 30 6.20 -9.97 -4.49
C PRO A 30 5.27 -10.23 -3.31
N ALA A 31 4.95 -9.19 -2.52
CA ALA A 31 4.05 -9.35 -1.37
C ALA A 31 2.64 -9.83 -1.76
N VAL A 32 2.09 -9.32 -2.86
CA VAL A 32 0.79 -9.75 -3.38
C VAL A 32 0.87 -11.17 -3.94
N ARG A 33 1.94 -11.50 -4.69
CA ARG A 33 2.10 -12.81 -5.32
C ARG A 33 2.34 -13.93 -4.31
N GLU A 34 3.13 -13.68 -3.28
CA GLU A 34 3.60 -14.70 -2.33
C GLU A 34 2.87 -14.65 -0.98
N GLY A 35 2.02 -13.63 -0.77
CA GLY A 35 1.35 -13.38 0.51
C GLY A 35 2.31 -13.04 1.66
N ARG A 36 3.56 -12.68 1.35
CA ARG A 36 4.63 -12.42 2.32
C ARG A 36 5.55 -11.30 1.84
N PHE A 37 6.01 -10.47 2.77
CA PHE A 37 6.98 -9.42 2.43
C PHE A 37 8.34 -10.03 2.04
N PRO A 38 8.97 -9.53 0.96
CA PRO A 38 10.28 -10.01 0.55
C PRO A 38 11.37 -9.55 1.52
N ALA A 39 12.54 -10.20 1.51
CA ALA A 39 13.65 -9.89 2.43
C ALA A 39 14.16 -8.44 2.35
N VAL A 40 13.91 -7.75 1.23
CA VAL A 40 14.25 -6.33 1.04
C VAL A 40 13.34 -5.39 1.85
N TRP A 41 12.16 -5.87 2.26
CA TRP A 41 11.28 -5.11 3.15
C TRP A 41 11.88 -5.04 4.54
N LYS A 42 11.89 -3.83 5.12
CA LYS A 42 12.32 -3.63 6.51
C LYS A 42 11.38 -2.67 7.22
N ARG A 43 10.97 -3.03 8.44
CA ARG A 43 10.01 -2.27 9.25
C ARG A 43 10.54 -0.90 9.69
N ASP A 44 11.85 -0.80 9.92
CA ASP A 44 12.57 0.42 10.27
C ASP A 44 12.61 1.46 9.13
N ARG A 45 12.52 1.01 7.87
CA ARG A 45 12.48 1.89 6.69
C ARG A 45 11.12 2.52 6.41
N MET A 46 10.10 2.26 7.25
CA MET A 46 8.80 2.90 7.12
C MET A 46 8.90 4.38 7.53
N THR A 47 9.31 5.25 6.60
CA THR A 47 9.09 6.68 6.74
C THR A 47 7.62 6.97 6.48
N ARG A 48 6.99 7.76 7.36
CA ARG A 48 5.64 8.29 7.13
C ARG A 48 5.66 9.06 5.81
N VAL A 49 5.13 8.47 4.73
CA VAL A 49 4.83 9.19 3.50
C VAL A 49 3.62 10.08 3.79
N ILE A 50 3.87 11.25 4.36
CA ILE A 50 2.90 12.34 4.38
C ILE A 50 3.00 12.99 3.01
N LYS A 51 2.12 12.59 2.09
CA LYS A 51 1.89 13.39 0.88
C LYS A 51 0.93 14.51 1.26
N PRO A 52 1.37 15.78 1.35
CA PRO A 52 0.44 16.87 1.57
C PRO A 52 -0.51 16.95 0.37
N LEU A 53 -1.80 16.99 0.66
CA LEU A 53 -2.83 17.37 -0.30
C LEU A 53 -2.83 18.90 -0.31
N SER A 54 -2.42 19.51 -1.42
CA SER A 54 -2.75 20.91 -1.71
C SER A 54 -4.04 20.98 -2.50
#